data_AF-A0A235HW09-F1
#
_entry.id   AF-A0A235HW09-F1
#
_cell.length_a   1.000
_cell.length_b   1.000
_cell.length_c   1.000
_cell.angle_alpha   90.00
_cell.angle_beta   90.00
_cell.angle_gamma   90.00
#
_symmetry.space_group_name_H-M   'P 1'
#
loop_
_entity.id
_entity.type
_entity.pdbx_description
1 polymer ?
#
loop_
_entity_poly.entity_id
_entity_poly.type
_entity_poly.pdbx_seq_one_letter_code
_entity_poly.pdbx_strand_id
1 'polypeptide(L)'
;MPDETPVDPFLAQLYEGYTEAEVAEIKQYLAEWDASTYISVAQSILDHASRKEFEPLKYLRKAHSFNKKRAVRVPKTGYRQDGSAVYRKGNEYLIVRPDNFGVEKIVTYGVNDD
;
A
#
# COMPACT_ATOMS: atom_id res chain seq x y z
N MET A 1 29.63 2.62 -11.75
CA MET A 1 29.23 3.45 -10.59
C MET A 1 28.07 2.71 -9.95
N PRO A 2 28.20 2.15 -8.75
CA PRO A 2 27.05 1.53 -8.11
C PRO A 2 26.10 2.66 -7.72
N ASP A 3 24.87 2.55 -8.20
CA ASP A 3 23.76 3.42 -7.89
C ASP A 3 23.44 3.23 -6.39
N GLU A 4 24.02 4.06 -5.52
CA GLU A 4 23.58 4.18 -4.13
C GLU A 4 22.20 4.84 -4.16
N THR A 5 21.17 4.04 -4.46
CA THR A 5 19.82 4.40 -4.09
C THR A 5 19.85 4.68 -2.59
N PRO A 6 19.42 5.87 -2.14
CA PRO A 6 19.46 6.21 -0.72
C PRO A 6 18.81 5.08 0.05
N VAL A 7 19.59 4.46 0.95
CA VAL A 7 19.14 3.32 1.74
C VAL A 7 17.98 3.82 2.57
N ASP A 8 16.77 3.50 2.11
CA ASP A 8 15.53 3.89 2.74
C ASP A 8 15.53 3.27 4.16
N PRO A 9 15.68 4.09 5.21
CA PRO A 9 15.86 3.55 6.56
C PRO A 9 14.61 2.75 6.99
N PHE A 10 13.45 3.08 6.43
CA PHE A 10 12.20 2.38 6.67
C PHE A 10 12.13 1.03 5.93
N LEU A 11 12.83 0.84 4.80
CA LEU A 11 12.91 -0.47 4.15
C LEU A 11 13.67 -1.47 5.02
N ALA A 12 14.80 -1.06 5.59
CA ALA A 12 15.57 -1.92 6.49
C ALA A 12 14.73 -2.35 7.70
N GLN A 13 13.98 -1.41 8.29
CA GLN A 13 13.07 -1.69 9.38
C GLN A 13 11.89 -2.60 8.95
N LEU A 14 11.35 -2.41 7.75
CA LEU A 14 10.24 -3.23 7.23
C LEU A 14 10.67 -4.68 6.95
N TYR A 15 11.95 -4.91 6.65
CA TYR A 15 12.51 -6.25 6.43
C TYR A 15 12.99 -6.92 7.71
N GLU A 16 13.11 -6.18 8.80
CA GLU A 16 13.60 -6.70 10.07
C GLU A 16 12.66 -7.79 10.60
N GLY A 17 13.22 -8.97 10.90
CA GLY A 17 12.47 -10.12 11.41
C GLY A 17 11.79 -11.00 10.36
N TYR A 18 11.85 -10.65 9.07
CA TYR A 18 11.33 -11.47 7.97
C TYR A 18 12.40 -12.33 7.30
N THR A 19 11.99 -13.48 6.78
CA THR A 19 12.86 -14.36 5.98
C THR A 19 13.12 -13.78 4.58
N GLU A 20 14.16 -14.26 3.89
CA GLU A 20 14.47 -13.80 2.52
C GLU A 20 13.30 -13.98 1.54
N ALA A 21 12.52 -15.06 1.69
CA ALA A 21 11.32 -15.30 0.91
C ALA A 21 10.24 -14.25 1.17
N GLU A 22 9.99 -13.92 2.43
CA GLU A 22 9.03 -12.90 2.83
C GLU A 22 9.48 -11.50 2.41
N VAL A 23 10.78 -11.20 2.50
CA VAL A 23 11.35 -9.94 2.00
C VAL A 23 11.14 -9.80 0.49
N ALA A 24 11.27 -10.88 -0.27
CA ALA A 24 10.96 -10.87 -1.70
C ALA A 24 9.47 -10.59 -1.97
N GLU A 25 8.56 -11.18 -1.18
CA GLU A 25 7.13 -10.87 -1.24
C GLU A 25 6.85 -9.41 -0.91
N ILE A 26 7.45 -8.87 0.16
CA ILE A 26 7.28 -7.47 0.55
C ILE A 26 7.73 -6.56 -0.59
N LYS A 27 8.91 -6.81 -1.19
CA LYS A 27 9.41 -6.04 -2.34
C LYS A 27 8.43 -6.06 -3.51
N GLN A 28 7.88 -7.22 -3.84
CA GLN A 28 6.89 -7.35 -4.89
C GLN A 28 5.64 -6.54 -4.60
N TYR A 29 5.12 -6.63 -3.37
CA TYR A 29 3.92 -5.88 -2.98
C TYR A 29 4.17 -4.38 -2.95
N LEU A 30 5.31 -3.91 -2.42
CA LEU A 30 5.62 -2.47 -2.37
C LEU A 30 5.59 -1.80 -3.76
N ALA A 31 5.88 -2.51 -4.85
CA ALA A 31 5.81 -1.99 -6.21
C ALA A 31 4.38 -1.61 -6.66
N GLU A 32 3.36 -2.15 -5.99
CA GLU A 32 1.95 -1.83 -6.22
C GLU A 32 1.49 -0.59 -5.45
N TRP A 33 2.33 -0.04 -4.56
CA TRP A 33 1.96 1.05 -3.67
C TRP A 33 2.54 2.40 -4.09
N ASP A 34 1.91 3.45 -3.59
CA ASP A 34 2.34 4.84 -3.69
C ASP A 34 2.60 5.39 -2.28
N ALA A 35 3.69 6.14 -2.11
CA ALA A 35 4.05 6.72 -0.82
C ALA A 35 3.10 7.87 -0.40
N SER A 36 2.32 8.41 -1.34
CA SER A 36 1.45 9.56 -1.16
C SER A 36 2.20 10.77 -0.61
N THR A 37 2.07 11.07 0.69
CA THR A 37 2.73 12.20 1.36
C THR A 37 3.93 11.76 2.22
N TYR A 38 4.20 10.46 2.31
CA TYR A 38 5.34 9.93 3.05
C TYR A 38 6.63 10.01 2.22
N ILE A 39 7.77 9.95 2.91
CA ILE A 39 9.10 9.95 2.28
C ILE A 39 9.26 8.67 1.44
N SER A 40 8.73 7.56 1.92
CA SER A 40 8.76 6.29 1.22
C SER A 40 7.52 5.43 1.44
N VAL A 41 7.33 4.47 0.54
CA VAL A 41 6.28 3.45 0.68
C VAL A 41 6.49 2.68 1.98
N ALA A 42 7.74 2.29 2.29
CA ALA A 42 8.04 1.55 3.51
C ALA A 42 7.65 2.32 4.77
N GLN A 43 7.90 3.63 4.80
CA GLN A 43 7.43 4.50 5.88
C GLN A 43 5.91 4.47 6.00
N SER A 44 5.19 4.62 4.88
CA SER A 44 3.72 4.59 4.84
C SER A 44 3.16 3.27 5.39
N ILE A 45 3.75 2.15 4.99
CA ILE A 45 3.35 0.81 5.46
C ILE A 45 3.60 0.66 6.96
N LEU A 46 4.81 0.99 7.44
CA LEU A 46 5.17 0.86 8.85
C LEU A 46 4.32 1.75 9.75
N ASP A 47 4.11 3.02 9.37
CA ASP A 47 3.27 3.95 10.13
C ASP A 47 1.83 3.43 10.21
N HIS A 48 1.24 3.00 9.09
CA HIS A 48 -0.13 2.51 9.09
C HIS A 48 -0.28 1.19 9.87
N ALA A 49 0.64 0.26 9.67
CA ALA A 49 0.69 -1.01 10.39
C ALA A 49 0.81 -0.79 11.90
N SER A 50 1.68 0.13 12.33
CA SER A 50 1.84 0.50 13.74
C SER A 50 0.57 1.14 14.33
N ARG A 51 -0.04 2.11 13.63
CA ARG A 51 -1.26 2.79 14.11
C ARG A 51 -2.48 1.88 14.22
N LYS A 52 -2.51 0.80 13.44
CA LYS A 52 -3.60 -0.18 13.40
C LYS A 52 -3.26 -1.51 14.08
N GLU A 53 -2.08 -1.61 14.69
CA GLU A 53 -1.57 -2.83 15.34
C GLU A 53 -1.63 -4.06 14.40
N PHE A 54 -1.33 -3.83 13.12
CA PHE A 54 -1.25 -4.86 12.10
C PHE A 54 0.19 -5.28 11.84
N GLU A 55 0.37 -6.56 11.55
CA GLU A 55 1.61 -7.09 10.99
C GLU A 55 1.81 -6.57 9.55
N PRO A 56 2.93 -5.90 9.22
CA PRO A 56 3.14 -5.28 7.91
C PRO A 56 2.98 -6.23 6.72
N LEU A 57 3.58 -7.43 6.77
CA LEU A 57 3.44 -8.42 5.69
C LEU A 57 2.00 -8.90 5.53
N LYS A 58 1.29 -9.12 6.65
CA LYS A 58 -0.13 -9.52 6.62
C LYS A 58 -1.00 -8.42 6.02
N TYR A 59 -0.70 -7.16 6.33
CA TYR A 59 -1.34 -5.99 5.76
C TYR A 59 -1.13 -5.90 4.25
N LEU A 60 0.12 -6.06 3.78
CA LEU A 60 0.46 -6.08 2.35
C LEU A 60 -0.25 -7.22 1.60
N ARG A 61 -0.22 -8.44 2.15
CA ARG A 61 -0.91 -9.61 1.56
C ARG A 61 -2.42 -9.38 1.43
N LYS A 62 -3.06 -8.80 2.45
CA LYS A 62 -4.49 -8.46 2.41
C LYS A 62 -4.81 -7.41 1.34
N ALA A 63 -4.01 -6.36 1.26
CA ALA A 63 -4.16 -5.32 0.25
C ALA A 63 -4.01 -5.88 -1.17
N HIS A 64 -2.99 -6.71 -1.41
CA HIS A 64 -2.77 -7.40 -2.68
C HIS A 64 -3.94 -8.34 -3.05
N SER A 65 -4.49 -9.04 -2.05
CA SER A 65 -5.63 -9.94 -2.22
C SER A 65 -6.97 -9.22 -2.37
N PHE A 66 -7.01 -7.88 -2.25
CA PHE A 66 -8.24 -7.11 -2.34
C PHE A 66 -8.85 -7.21 -3.74
N ASN A 67 -9.94 -7.96 -3.85
CA ASN A 67 -10.60 -8.15 -5.13
C ASN A 67 -11.54 -6.99 -5.45
N LYS A 68 -11.09 -6.09 -6.34
CA LYS A 68 -11.86 -4.95 -6.87
C LYS A 68 -13.17 -5.35 -7.57
N LYS A 69 -13.34 -6.61 -8.01
CA LYS A 69 -14.61 -7.07 -8.61
C LYS A 69 -15.74 -6.95 -7.59
N ARG A 70 -16.83 -6.29 -8.00
CA ARG A 70 -18.00 -5.97 -7.17
C ARG A 70 -17.72 -5.01 -6.01
N ALA A 71 -16.53 -4.42 -5.94
CA ALA A 71 -16.28 -3.33 -5.00
C ALA A 71 -16.99 -2.06 -5.49
N VAL A 72 -17.56 -1.30 -4.57
CA VAL A 72 -18.12 0.02 -4.85
C VAL A 72 -16.98 1.02 -4.97
N ARG A 73 -16.79 1.58 -6.17
CA ARG A 73 -15.78 2.61 -6.44
C ARG A 73 -16.33 4.00 -6.16
N VAL A 74 -15.55 4.83 -5.47
CA VAL A 74 -15.90 6.21 -5.10
C VAL A 74 -14.72 7.16 -5.42
N PRO A 75 -14.86 8.09 -6.38
CA PRO A 75 -16.06 8.33 -7.21
C PRO A 75 -16.32 7.19 -8.20
N LYS A 76 -17.56 7.09 -8.71
CA LYS A 76 -17.92 6.06 -9.71
C LYS A 76 -17.08 6.15 -10.98
N THR A 77 -16.70 7.36 -11.37
CA THR A 77 -15.83 7.68 -12.51
C THR A 77 -14.81 8.74 -12.11
N GLY A 78 -13.64 8.75 -12.76
CA GLY A 78 -12.58 9.71 -12.48
C GLY A 78 -11.92 9.53 -11.11
N TYR A 79 -11.43 10.62 -10.52
CA TYR A 79 -10.76 10.66 -9.22
C TYR A 79 -11.30 11.81 -8.38
N ARG A 80 -11.05 11.76 -7.07
CA ARG A 80 -11.33 12.85 -6.13
C ARG A 80 -10.40 14.04 -6.41
N GLN A 81 -10.65 15.16 -5.74
CA GLN A 81 -9.82 16.36 -5.86
C GLN A 81 -8.35 16.10 -5.51
N ASP A 82 -8.06 15.16 -4.60
CA ASP A 82 -6.72 14.74 -4.21
C ASP A 82 -6.13 13.64 -5.13
N GLY A 83 -6.78 13.36 -6.27
CA GLY A 83 -6.35 12.37 -7.25
C GLY A 83 -6.62 10.91 -6.83
N SER A 84 -7.25 10.66 -5.68
CA SER A 84 -7.52 9.30 -5.23
C SER A 84 -8.88 8.75 -5.69
N ALA A 85 -9.01 7.42 -5.65
CA ALA A 85 -10.27 6.70 -5.72
C ALA A 85 -10.31 5.64 -4.61
N VAL A 86 -11.51 5.34 -4.10
CA VAL A 86 -11.68 4.34 -3.03
C VAL A 86 -12.56 3.22 -3.54
N TYR A 87 -12.07 2.00 -3.43
CA TYR A 87 -12.84 0.78 -3.62
C TYR A 87 -13.29 0.27 -2.27
N ARG A 88 -14.60 0.05 -2.07
CA ARG A 88 -15.17 -0.50 -0.83
C ARG A 88 -15.81 -1.85 -1.11
N LYS A 89 -15.56 -2.84 -0.27
CA LYS A 89 -16.14 -4.17 -0.41
C LYS A 89 -16.38 -4.80 0.96
N GLY A 90 -17.65 -4.99 1.31
CA GLY A 90 -18.01 -5.39 2.67
C GLY A 90 -17.45 -4.38 3.67
N ASN A 91 -16.65 -4.88 4.61
CA ASN A 91 -16.02 -4.06 5.63
C ASN A 91 -14.62 -3.53 5.23
N GLU A 92 -14.11 -3.92 4.06
CA GLU A 92 -12.77 -3.57 3.60
C GLU A 92 -12.82 -2.40 2.62
N TYR A 93 -11.74 -1.62 2.58
CA TYR A 93 -11.54 -0.58 1.58
C TYR A 93 -10.10 -0.50 1.10
N LEU A 94 -9.95 -0.07 -0.15
CA LEU A 94 -8.68 0.16 -0.82
C LEU A 94 -8.69 1.54 -1.44
N ILE A 95 -7.80 2.41 -0.98
CA ILE A 95 -7.56 3.74 -1.54
C ILE A 95 -6.43 3.61 -2.56
N VAL A 96 -6.65 4.12 -3.76
CA VAL A 96 -5.68 4.11 -4.85
C VAL A 96 -5.49 5.50 -5.45
N ARG A 97 -4.36 5.74 -6.08
CA ARG A 97 -4.05 6.93 -6.87
C ARG A 97 -3.37 6.49 -8.19
N PRO A 98 -3.68 7.09 -9.34
CA PRO A 98 -2.98 6.78 -10.57
C PRO A 98 -1.57 7.35 -10.53
N ASP A 99 -0.59 6.60 -11.00
CA ASP A 99 0.74 7.12 -11.29
C ASP A 99 0.77 7.93 -12.61
N ASN A 100 1.94 8.43 -12.99
CA ASN A 100 2.14 9.22 -14.22
C ASN A 100 1.79 8.47 -15.51
N PHE A 101 1.64 7.14 -15.45
CA PHE A 101 1.26 6.28 -16.57
C PHE A 101 -0.22 5.87 -16.50
N GLY A 102 -0.98 6.38 -15.51
CA GLY A 102 -2.39 6.06 -15.31
C GLY A 102 -2.63 4.72 -14.60
N VAL A 103 -1.58 4.07 -14.07
CA VAL A 103 -1.70 2.81 -13.34
C VAL A 103 -2.10 3.10 -11.89
N GLU A 104 -3.20 2.52 -11.43
CA GLU A 104 -3.65 2.68 -10.05
C GLU A 104 -2.67 2.01 -9.07
N LYS A 105 -2.03 2.82 -8.23
CA LYS A 105 -1.21 2.39 -7.10
C LYS A 105 -1.98 2.47 -5.79
N ILE A 106 -1.72 1.54 -4.89
CA ILE A 106 -2.35 1.48 -3.56
C ILE A 106 -1.72 2.54 -2.67
N VAL A 107 -2.56 3.41 -2.10
CA VAL A 107 -2.13 4.39 -1.10
C VAL A 107 -2.40 3.88 0.30
N THR A 108 -3.54 3.20 0.49
CA THR A 108 -3.97 2.69 1.80
C THR A 108 -4.91 1.53 1.60
N TYR A 109 -4.76 0.50 2.43
CA TYR A 109 -5.75 -0.54 2.64
C TYR A 109 -6.31 -0.41 4.04
N GLY A 110 -7.56 -0.79 4.26
CA GLY A 110 -8.12 -0.79 5.61
C GLY A 110 -9.36 -1.64 5.72
N VAL A 111 -9.71 -1.92 6.97
CA VAL A 111 -10.96 -2.55 7.37
C VAL A 111 -11.64 -1.54 8.29
N ASN A 112 -12.93 -1.24 8.08
CA ASN A 112 -13.64 -0.46 9.09
C ASN A 112 -13.90 -1.38 10.29
N ASP A 113 -13.91 -0.86 11.51
CA ASP A 113 -14.52 -1.58 12.62
C ASP A 113 -16.02 -1.28 12.54
N ASP A 114 -16.86 -2.32 12.61
CA ASP A 114 -18.33 -2.22 12.62
C ASP A 114 -18.81 -1.78 14.01
#